data_AF-A0A496XN53-F1
#
_entry.id   AF-A0A496XN53-F1
#
_cell.length_a   1.000
_cell.length_b   1.000
_cell.length_c   1.000
_cell.angle_alpha   90.00
_cell.angle_beta   90.00
_cell.angle_gamma   90.00
#
_symmetry.space_group_name_H-M   'P 1'
#
loop_
_entity.id
_entity.type
_entity.pdbx_description
1 polymer ?
#
loop_
_entity_poly.entity_id
_entity_poly.type
_entity_poly.pdbx_seq_one_letter_code
_entity_poly.pdbx_strand_id
1 'polypeptide(L)'
;MRLILAFLLLTSIQGYAQDSNFPFWFSSERAKIQAIKEFISSMNIQPEVLYKLTRVSFSKDTYISGSITAEVSIYFETYSCKNNIFKVTWYPNSCSENYCTPFLIQSYPCRQNLLNGD
;
A
#
# COMPACT_ATOMS: atom_id res chain seq x y z
N MET A 1 -34.62 45.40 -11.54
CA MET A 1 -34.86 44.28 -10.62
C MET A 1 -35.01 42.96 -11.41
N ARG A 2 -33.91 42.46 -12.03
CA ARG A 2 -33.87 41.20 -12.82
C ARG A 2 -32.47 40.54 -12.79
N LEU A 3 -31.73 40.69 -11.69
CA LEU A 3 -30.31 40.29 -11.64
C LEU A 3 -29.91 39.59 -10.33
N ILE A 4 -30.87 38.98 -9.62
CA ILE A 4 -30.64 38.32 -8.32
C ILE A 4 -30.92 36.80 -8.38
N LEU A 5 -31.58 36.29 -9.43
CA LEU A 5 -31.92 34.86 -9.51
C LEU A 5 -30.76 33.94 -9.94
N ALA A 6 -29.68 34.45 -10.54
CA ALA A 6 -28.60 33.59 -11.02
C ALA A 6 -27.61 33.15 -9.92
N PHE A 7 -27.58 33.84 -8.77
CA PHE A 7 -26.62 33.53 -7.69
C PHE A 7 -27.10 32.41 -6.76
N LEU A 8 -28.38 32.05 -6.81
CA LEU A 8 -28.97 30.97 -6.00
C LEU A 8 -28.78 29.56 -6.58
N LEU A 9 -28.19 29.44 -7.78
CA LEU A 9 -27.79 28.15 -8.37
C LEU A 9 -26.36 27.73 -7.98
N LEU A 10 -25.65 28.53 -7.18
CA LEU A 10 -24.33 28.19 -6.63
C LEU A 10 -24.41 27.54 -5.25
N THR A 11 -25.61 27.17 -4.77
CA THR A 11 -25.77 26.46 -3.50
C THR A 11 -25.21 25.06 -3.60
N SER A 12 -23.97 24.94 -3.12
CA SER A 12 -23.40 23.78 -2.45
C SER A 12 -23.64 22.45 -3.15
N ILE A 13 -22.75 22.10 -4.09
CA ILE A 13 -22.40 20.69 -4.26
C ILE A 13 -21.80 20.28 -2.92
N GLN A 14 -22.60 19.64 -2.06
CA GLN A 14 -22.08 18.92 -0.92
C GLN A 14 -21.25 17.78 -1.49
N GLY A 15 -19.96 18.05 -1.71
CA GLY A 15 -18.97 17.04 -1.97
C GLY A 15 -18.84 16.21 -0.72
N TYR A 16 -19.72 15.22 -0.57
CA TYR A 16 -19.56 14.19 0.43
C TYR A 16 -18.31 13.41 0.03
N ALA A 17 -17.17 13.71 0.67
CA ALA A 17 -16.07 12.78 0.73
C ALA A 17 -16.61 11.55 1.46
N GLN A 18 -17.01 10.54 0.70
CA GLN A 18 -17.52 9.31 1.28
C GLN A 18 -16.32 8.62 1.92
N ASP A 19 -16.22 8.69 3.25
CA ASP A 19 -15.21 7.99 4.02
C ASP A 19 -15.34 6.49 3.75
N SER A 20 -14.58 5.97 2.78
CA SER A 20 -14.53 4.55 2.53
C SER A 20 -13.72 3.93 3.66
N ASN A 21 -14.36 3.17 4.54
CA ASN A 21 -13.67 2.42 5.58
C ASN A 21 -13.28 1.03 5.08
N PHE A 22 -12.14 0.51 5.55
CA PHE A 22 -11.78 -0.88 5.29
C PHE A 22 -12.86 -1.83 5.85
N PRO A 23 -13.17 -2.94 5.17
CA PRO A 23 -14.08 -3.96 5.71
C PRO A 23 -13.61 -4.47 7.08
N PHE A 24 -14.56 -4.91 7.92
CA PHE A 24 -14.27 -5.35 9.29
C PHE A 24 -13.26 -6.53 9.34
N TRP A 25 -13.22 -7.35 8.29
CA TRP A 25 -12.30 -8.47 8.19
C TRP A 25 -10.89 -8.06 7.78
N PHE A 26 -10.67 -6.81 7.31
CA PHE A 26 -9.34 -6.31 6.96
C PHE A 26 -8.60 -5.86 8.23
N SER A 27 -7.99 -6.82 8.91
CA SER A 27 -7.17 -6.60 10.10
C SER A 27 -5.71 -6.34 9.75
N SER A 28 -4.97 -5.74 10.70
CA SER A 28 -3.52 -5.55 10.56
C SER A 28 -2.78 -6.88 10.38
N GLU A 29 -3.22 -7.94 11.03
CA GLU A 29 -2.66 -9.29 10.90
C GLU A 29 -2.88 -9.86 9.50
N ARG A 30 -4.10 -9.76 8.96
CA ARG A 30 -4.41 -10.20 7.60
C ARG A 30 -3.61 -9.41 6.55
N ALA A 31 -3.51 -8.09 6.71
CA ALA A 31 -2.71 -7.24 5.84
C ALA A 31 -1.23 -7.67 5.86
N LYS A 32 -0.66 -7.93 7.04
CA LYS A 32 0.73 -8.43 7.17
C LYS A 32 0.93 -9.79 6.49
N ILE A 33 0.01 -10.74 6.70
CA ILE A 33 0.08 -12.06 6.05
C ILE A 33 0.01 -11.92 4.52
N GLN A 34 -0.90 -11.08 4.01
CA GLN A 34 -1.00 -10.82 2.57
C GLN A 34 0.29 -10.19 2.03
N ALA A 35 0.84 -9.17 2.71
CA ALA A 35 2.10 -8.55 2.31
C ALA A 35 3.26 -9.54 2.25
N ILE A 36 3.34 -10.49 3.20
CA ILE A 36 4.39 -11.53 3.20
C ILE A 36 4.21 -12.46 1.99
N LYS A 37 2.97 -12.81 1.61
CA LYS A 37 2.72 -13.61 0.40
C LYS A 37 3.17 -12.87 -0.85
N GLU A 38 2.86 -11.57 -0.97
CA GLU A 38 3.32 -10.73 -2.08
C GLU A 38 4.85 -10.62 -2.11
N PHE A 39 5.49 -10.48 -0.95
CA PHE A 39 6.93 -10.46 -0.81
C PHE A 39 7.56 -11.77 -1.30
N ILE A 40 7.08 -12.92 -0.83
CA ILE A 40 7.57 -14.24 -1.26
C ILE A 40 7.39 -14.38 -2.78
N SER A 41 6.21 -14.06 -3.31
CA SER A 41 5.93 -14.12 -4.74
C SER A 41 6.88 -13.25 -5.56
N SER A 42 7.17 -12.04 -5.07
CA SER A 42 8.06 -11.09 -5.74
C SER A 42 9.53 -11.49 -5.68
N MET A 43 9.96 -12.10 -4.57
CA MET A 43 11.36 -12.46 -4.34
C MET A 43 11.73 -13.86 -4.85
N ASN A 44 10.75 -14.74 -5.08
CA ASN A 44 10.98 -16.09 -5.61
C ASN A 44 11.53 -16.13 -7.05
N ILE A 45 11.75 -14.96 -7.67
CA ILE A 45 12.43 -14.83 -8.96
C ILE A 45 13.94 -15.08 -8.83
N GLN A 46 14.53 -14.93 -7.62
CA GLN A 46 15.95 -15.15 -7.35
C GLN A 46 16.14 -16.26 -6.29
N PRO A 47 16.00 -17.54 -6.64
CA PRO A 47 15.94 -18.65 -5.68
C PRO A 47 17.21 -18.83 -4.84
N GLU A 48 18.35 -18.31 -5.30
CA GLU A 48 19.64 -18.40 -4.61
C GLU A 48 19.86 -17.30 -3.56
N VAL A 49 18.99 -16.28 -3.53
CA VAL A 49 19.14 -15.16 -2.58
C VAL A 49 18.40 -15.49 -1.29
N LEU A 50 19.16 -15.51 -0.18
CA LEU A 50 18.59 -15.63 1.15
C LEU A 50 18.14 -14.26 1.67
N TYR A 51 16.83 -14.13 1.88
CA TYR A 51 16.21 -12.93 2.45
C TYR A 51 15.91 -13.15 3.93
N LYS A 52 16.43 -12.28 4.78
CA LYS A 52 16.11 -12.24 6.22
C LYS A 52 15.16 -11.08 6.49
N LEU A 53 13.93 -11.40 6.92
CA LEU A 53 13.00 -10.39 7.42
C LEU A 53 13.47 -9.91 8.79
N THR A 54 13.60 -8.60 8.95
CA THR A 54 14.01 -7.98 10.23
C THR A 54 12.83 -7.35 10.96
N ARG A 55 11.85 -6.82 10.22
CA ARG A 55 10.66 -6.19 10.79
C ARG A 55 9.51 -6.21 9.81
N VAL A 56 8.28 -6.32 10.32
CA VAL A 56 7.06 -6.09 9.54
C VAL A 56 6.19 -5.06 10.27
N SER A 57 6.03 -3.88 9.70
CA SER A 57 5.21 -2.80 10.27
C SER A 57 3.93 -2.61 9.47
N PHE A 58 2.88 -2.20 10.18
CA PHE A 58 1.58 -1.85 9.62
C PHE A 58 1.27 -0.42 10.02
N SER A 59 0.86 0.42 9.07
CA SER A 59 0.32 1.76 9.32
C SER A 59 -1.01 1.94 8.59
N LYS A 60 -1.87 2.79 9.14
CA LYS A 60 -3.02 3.35 8.44
C LYS A 60 -2.87 4.86 8.45
N ASP A 61 -2.98 5.45 7.27
CA ASP A 61 -2.88 6.90 7.10
C ASP A 61 -4.20 7.45 6.56
N THR A 62 -4.60 8.63 7.04
CA THR A 62 -5.77 9.36 6.55
C THR A 62 -5.28 10.63 5.86
N TYR A 63 -5.54 10.74 4.57
CA TYR A 63 -5.18 11.93 3.79
C TYR A 63 -6.16 13.07 4.05
N ILE A 64 -5.74 14.31 3.73
CA ILE A 64 -6.55 15.53 3.84
C ILE A 64 -7.86 15.41 3.03
N SER A 65 -7.87 14.57 1.99
CA SER A 65 -9.07 14.23 1.20
C SER A 65 -10.07 13.30 1.89
N GLY A 66 -9.80 12.84 3.12
CA GLY A 66 -10.57 11.82 3.82
C GLY A 66 -10.24 10.37 3.39
N SER A 67 -9.40 10.21 2.37
CA SER A 67 -8.99 8.88 1.89
C SER A 67 -8.16 8.17 2.95
N ILE A 68 -8.52 6.92 3.25
CA ILE A 68 -7.76 6.06 4.18
C ILE A 68 -6.92 5.10 3.35
N THR A 69 -5.65 4.94 3.70
CA THR A 69 -4.79 3.86 3.19
C THR A 69 -4.32 2.96 4.31
N ALA A 70 -3.99 1.73 3.96
CA ALA A 70 -3.24 0.83 4.82
C ALA A 70 -1.94 0.46 4.11
N GLU A 71 -0.81 0.58 4.80
CA GLU A 71 0.50 0.17 4.30
C GLU A 71 1.09 -0.91 5.21
N VAL A 72 1.66 -1.95 4.59
CA VAL A 72 2.59 -2.85 5.26
C VAL A 72 3.98 -2.63 4.69
N SER A 73 4.94 -2.37 5.56
CA SER A 73 6.37 -2.29 5.24
C SER A 73 7.08 -3.53 5.81
N ILE A 74 7.67 -4.33 4.93
CA ILE A 74 8.53 -5.47 5.26
C ILE A 74 9.97 -5.03 5.11
N TYR A 75 10.67 -4.95 6.23
CA TYR A 75 12.10 -4.68 6.28
C TYR A 75 12.85 -5.98 6.15
N PHE A 76 13.81 -6.01 5.23
CA PHE A 76 14.59 -7.21 4.97
C PHE A 76 16.03 -6.89 4.61
N GLU A 77 16.85 -7.91 4.73
CA GLU A 77 18.27 -7.88 4.41
C GLU A 77 18.65 -9.14 3.63
N THR A 78 19.68 -9.03 2.81
CA THR A 78 20.38 -10.16 2.21
C THR A 78 21.83 -10.16 2.72
N TYR A 79 22.62 -11.12 2.27
CA TYR A 79 24.07 -11.11 2.53
C TYR A 79 24.75 -9.84 1.98
N SER A 80 24.37 -9.40 0.78
CA SER A 80 25.01 -8.30 0.07
C SER A 80 24.41 -6.92 0.37
N CYS A 81 23.31 -6.84 1.12
CA CYS A 81 22.51 -5.63 1.17
C CYS A 81 21.67 -5.51 2.44
N LYS A 82 21.66 -4.32 3.03
CA LYS A 82 21.06 -4.04 4.35
C LYS A 82 19.94 -3.00 4.24
N ASN A 83 19.00 -3.05 5.18
CA ASN A 83 17.92 -2.05 5.36
C ASN A 83 16.99 -1.85 4.15
N ASN A 84 16.63 -2.92 3.44
CA ASN A 84 15.67 -2.83 2.33
C ASN A 84 14.24 -2.87 2.84
N ILE A 85 13.34 -2.33 2.04
CA ILE A 85 11.92 -2.25 2.36
C ILE A 85 11.12 -2.74 1.15
N PHE A 86 10.18 -3.63 1.42
CA PHE A 86 9.11 -4.02 0.51
C PHE A 86 7.80 -3.47 1.06
N LYS A 87 7.09 -2.69 0.24
CA LYS A 87 5.86 -2.02 0.64
C LYS A 87 4.67 -2.55 -0.13
N VAL A 88 3.57 -2.76 0.59
CA VAL A 88 2.27 -3.07 0.00
C VAL A 88 1.25 -2.11 0.57
N THR A 89 0.52 -1.43 -0.32
CA THR A 89 -0.48 -0.43 0.06
C THR A 89 -1.85 -0.84 -0.48
N TRP A 90 -2.89 -0.64 0.33
CA TRP A 90 -4.29 -0.86 -0.04
C TRP A 90 -5.12 0.41 0.16
N TYR A 91 -6.21 0.48 -0.61
CA TYR A 91 -7.33 1.39 -0.35
C TYR A 91 -8.58 0.58 -0.01
N PRO A 92 -9.49 1.13 0.80
CA PRO A 92 -10.76 0.47 1.14
C PRO A 92 -11.61 0.10 -0.07
N ASN A 93 -11.57 0.92 -1.13
CA ASN A 93 -12.31 0.67 -2.37
C ASN A 93 -11.70 -0.44 -3.24
N SER A 94 -10.50 -0.94 -2.93
CA SER A 94 -9.90 -2.10 -3.61
C SER A 94 -10.28 -3.43 -2.97
N CYS A 95 -11.16 -3.39 -1.96
CA CYS A 95 -11.65 -4.57 -1.25
C CYS A 95 -12.95 -5.11 -1.85
N SER A 96 -12.98 -6.43 -2.04
CA SER A 96 -14.16 -7.25 -2.35
C SER A 96 -14.66 -7.97 -1.09
N GLU A 97 -15.57 -8.93 -1.19
CA GLU A 97 -16.17 -9.59 -0.01
C GLU A 97 -15.15 -10.21 0.97
N ASN A 98 -13.98 -10.67 0.49
CA ASN A 98 -13.00 -11.39 1.30
C ASN A 98 -11.52 -11.08 0.98
N TYR A 99 -11.25 -10.19 0.04
CA TYR A 99 -9.89 -9.90 -0.44
C TYR A 99 -9.76 -8.43 -0.84
N CYS A 100 -8.63 -7.80 -0.48
CA CYS A 100 -8.28 -6.47 -0.96
C CYS A 100 -7.12 -6.60 -1.94
N THR A 101 -7.33 -6.12 -3.17
CA THR A 101 -6.28 -6.06 -4.17
C THR A 101 -5.30 -4.95 -3.76
N PRO A 102 -3.98 -5.23 -3.67
CA PRO A 102 -3.00 -4.20 -3.38
C PRO A 102 -2.97 -3.17 -4.51
N PHE A 103 -3.02 -1.90 -4.14
CA PHE A 103 -2.92 -0.78 -5.09
C PHE A 103 -1.49 -0.57 -5.56
N LEU A 104 -0.54 -0.74 -4.65
CA LEU A 104 0.86 -0.49 -4.91
C LEU A 104 1.70 -1.58 -4.25
N ILE A 105 2.60 -2.15 -5.04
CA ILE A 105 3.66 -3.02 -4.58
C ILE A 105 4.97 -2.35 -4.98
N GLN A 106 5.75 -1.93 -3.99
CA GLN A 106 7.06 -1.34 -4.21
C GLN A 106 8.12 -2.23 -3.59
N SER A 107 9.01 -2.73 -4.44
CA SER A 107 10.25 -3.35 -4.03
C SER A 107 11.39 -2.41 -4.37
N TYR A 108 12.31 -2.25 -3.43
CA TYR A 108 13.63 -1.70 -3.72
C TYR A 108 14.60 -2.88 -3.69
N PRO A 109 14.59 -3.77 -4.72
CA PRO A 109 15.52 -4.87 -4.77
C PRO A 109 16.92 -4.28 -4.89
N CYS A 110 17.85 -4.85 -4.15
CA CYS A 110 19.24 -4.45 -4.27
C CYS A 110 19.67 -4.65 -5.72
N ARG A 111 20.17 -3.60 -6.36
CA ARG A 111 21.00 -3.79 -7.55
C ARG A 111 22.16 -4.64 -7.08
N GLN A 112 22.15 -5.92 -7.44
CA GLN A 112 23.35 -6.70 -7.37
C GLN A 112 24.35 -5.92 -8.21
N ASN A 113 25.41 -5.41 -7.60
CA ASN A 113 26.58 -5.09 -8.38
C ASN A 113 26.99 -6.41 -9.02
N LEU A 114 26.59 -6.61 -10.28
CA LEU A 114 27.26 -7.50 -11.22
C LEU A 114 28.66 -6.92 -11.44
N LEU A 115 29.47 -6.90 -10.39
CA LEU A 115 30.88 -6.64 -10.48
C LEU A 115 31.55 -8.00 -10.46
N ASN A 116 31.88 -8.40 -11.69
CA ASN A 116 32.90 -9.35 -12.11
C ASN A 116 32.46 -10.81 -12.32
N GLY A 117 32.46 -11.16 -13.60
CA GLY A 117 32.49 -12.50 -14.16
C GLY A 117 32.92 -12.39 -15.62
N ASP A 118 34.23 -12.22 -15.80
CA ASP A 118 35.07 -12.13 -17.03
C ASP A 118 35.54 -10.74 -17.48
#